data_AF-A0A5N4A3L4-F1
#
_entry.id   AF-A0A5N4A3L4-F1
#
_cell.length_a   1.000
_cell.length_b   1.000
_cell.length_c   1.000
_cell.angle_alpha   90.00
_cell.angle_beta   90.00
_cell.angle_gamma   90.00
#
_symmetry.space_group_name_H-M   'P 1'
#
loop_
_entity.id
_entity.type
_entity.pdbx_description
1 polymer ?
#
loop_
_entity_poly.entity_id
_entity_poly.type
_entity_poly.pdbx_seq_one_letter_code
_entity_poly.pdbx_strand_id
1 'polypeptide(L)'
;MEDEPLTLEELQSFKELMEKVSSSSNKEQVTTMSIASSKFSFPPPGNVTLFENQFTNLENLRINNNQLEKLVCGAFYSLENLRYLEIANNSIEEIEEGSFSDLRSLFSLNISNNDIRSLQNGAFDGLDQLGVLILKNNGIGTVEREVFHHLRSLFNLELSHNKIAELSGFHFKDLENLGHLILKDNKMQQLPADIFSPLRRLRHLDVSRNKISVLPANLLYGFTMDVVNFSFNQLVDINESALKGLQMGSGVLDLSHNDLAILRRQTLRVSARKVVLSSNQIESIEPGAFEGCDCEKLYLNENALTEVNSDSMQGLVVRHRLCLSDNRIERLQAAFIRCPKVQRLDLDGNNLRDLAAGTFDGLKDLILLYLNGNALTRIEKDTLSGLPNLVGLYLQDNQIEELHERSLSALPSLISLILRSNKLANLPVEIFNTNPELGVLDLASNEFIELPPKALYAPLVDFTKVNFSNNKISKIPSGSFASETDSRALDEILLNANQIEEIEPGAFEGIKCVKRLGLASNSFKTIDGEAFKGLGSVYKLDLDENPLESVDCLAELPKTAIVSLRGGPLEGADLAGEGAGLRHIDAIAFESHSYRRDGDVWKLVDCRIEELGS
;
A
#
# COMPACT_ATOMS: atom_id res chain seq x y z
N MET A 1 21.75 -46.55 22.59
CA MET A 1 20.57 -46.13 21.82
C MET A 1 20.25 -44.78 22.40
N GLU A 2 20.47 -43.72 21.63
CA GLU A 2 20.22 -42.35 22.07
C GLU A 2 18.71 -42.19 22.27
N ASP A 3 18.32 -41.67 23.44
CA ASP A 3 16.95 -41.38 23.82
C ASP A 3 16.44 -40.20 22.96
N GLU A 4 15.80 -40.49 21.83
CA GLU A 4 15.23 -39.47 20.95
C GLU A 4 14.09 -38.70 21.66
N PRO A 5 14.00 -37.36 21.49
CA PRO A 5 12.93 -36.56 22.05
C PRO A 5 11.56 -36.98 21.49
N LEU A 6 10.57 -37.13 22.38
CA LEU A 6 9.22 -37.56 22.07
C LEU A 6 8.23 -36.38 22.07
N THR A 7 7.39 -36.32 21.03
CA THR A 7 6.33 -35.32 20.86
C THR A 7 4.96 -35.97 20.96
N LEU A 8 4.06 -35.41 21.78
CA LEU A 8 2.67 -35.86 21.93
C LEU A 8 1.72 -34.75 21.44
N GLU A 9 0.95 -35.02 20.38
CA GLU A 9 0.02 -34.05 19.78
C GLU A 9 -1.45 -34.53 19.85
N GLU A 10 -2.35 -33.54 19.77
CA GLU A 10 -3.81 -33.72 19.63
C GLU A 10 -4.49 -34.56 20.73
N LEU A 11 -3.96 -34.52 21.96
CA LEU A 11 -4.51 -35.29 23.07
C LEU A 11 -5.93 -34.80 23.43
N GLN A 12 -6.89 -35.74 23.40
CA GLN A 12 -8.31 -35.48 23.63
C GLN A 12 -8.71 -35.59 25.11
N SER A 13 -7.83 -36.08 25.99
CA SER A 13 -8.06 -36.07 27.43
C SER A 13 -6.78 -36.36 28.23
N PHE A 14 -6.81 -36.05 29.53
CA PHE A 14 -5.77 -36.50 30.47
C PHE A 14 -5.66 -38.03 30.52
N LYS A 15 -6.78 -38.76 30.38
CA LYS A 15 -6.76 -40.21 30.36
C LYS A 15 -5.95 -40.75 29.17
N GLU A 16 -6.13 -40.16 27.99
CA GLU A 16 -5.36 -40.51 26.79
C GLU A 16 -3.87 -40.21 26.96
N LEU A 17 -3.53 -39.08 27.58
CA LEU A 17 -2.14 -38.77 27.96
C LEU A 17 -1.57 -39.90 28.82
N MET A 18 -2.26 -40.24 29.92
CA MET A 18 -1.78 -41.27 30.84
C MET A 18 -1.72 -42.65 30.19
N GLU A 19 -2.63 -43.01 29.29
CA GLU A 19 -2.60 -44.28 28.53
C GLU A 19 -1.41 -44.33 27.56
N LYS A 20 -1.19 -43.27 26.76
CA LYS A 20 -0.02 -43.18 25.85
C LYS A 20 1.29 -43.22 26.63
N VAL A 21 1.34 -42.54 27.77
CA VAL A 21 2.55 -42.40 28.59
C VAL A 21 2.82 -43.63 29.45
N SER A 22 1.81 -44.32 29.98
CA SER A 22 2.01 -45.54 30.78
C SER A 22 2.44 -46.75 29.95
N SER A 23 2.21 -46.72 28.63
CA SER A 23 2.77 -47.69 27.69
C SER A 23 4.25 -47.45 27.34
N SER A 24 4.80 -46.28 27.70
CA SER A 24 6.17 -45.86 27.37
C SER A 24 7.01 -45.71 28.65
N SER A 25 8.16 -46.36 28.72
CA SER A 25 9.20 -46.13 29.74
C SER A 25 9.87 -44.73 29.63
N ASN A 26 9.30 -43.82 28.84
CA ASN A 26 10.00 -42.70 28.19
C ASN A 26 9.48 -41.32 28.65
N LYS A 27 9.00 -41.20 29.89
CA LYS A 27 8.46 -39.92 30.40
C LYS A 27 9.51 -38.80 30.40
N GLU A 28 10.78 -39.17 30.59
CA GLU A 28 11.93 -38.27 30.50
C GLU A 28 12.30 -37.90 29.05
N GLN A 29 11.77 -38.58 28.04
CA GLN A 29 12.00 -38.24 26.64
C GLN A 29 11.00 -37.22 26.10
N VAL A 30 9.86 -37.02 26.78
CA VAL A 30 8.81 -36.10 26.28
C VAL A 30 9.27 -34.66 26.43
N THR A 31 9.52 -33.99 25.31
CA THR A 31 9.93 -32.57 25.26
C THR A 31 8.83 -31.65 24.76
N THR A 32 7.81 -32.19 24.07
CA THR A 32 6.67 -31.42 23.53
C THR A 32 5.34 -32.14 23.79
N MET A 33 4.36 -31.39 24.27
CA MET A 33 3.01 -31.89 24.56
C MET A 33 1.94 -30.89 24.13
N SER A 34 0.90 -31.38 23.46
CA SER A 34 -0.28 -30.59 23.07
C SER A 34 -1.58 -31.29 23.48
N ILE A 35 -2.42 -30.56 24.23
CA ILE A 35 -3.70 -30.99 24.77
C ILE A 35 -4.78 -30.02 24.25
N ALA A 36 -5.67 -30.53 23.41
CA ALA A 36 -6.73 -29.73 22.79
C ALA A 36 -8.05 -30.49 22.91
N SER A 37 -8.64 -30.43 24.09
CA SER A 37 -9.90 -31.08 24.45
C SER A 37 -10.84 -30.13 25.17
N SER A 38 -12.04 -29.94 24.64
CA SER A 38 -13.10 -29.18 25.31
C SER A 38 -13.45 -29.64 26.75
N LYS A 39 -12.88 -30.75 27.26
CA LYS A 39 -13.11 -31.29 28.61
C LYS A 39 -11.87 -31.29 29.51
N PHE A 40 -10.73 -30.74 29.09
CA PHE A 40 -9.54 -30.71 29.95
C PHE A 40 -9.74 -29.72 31.11
N SER A 41 -9.43 -30.15 32.33
CA SER A 41 -9.45 -29.35 33.56
C SER A 41 -8.26 -29.72 34.45
N PHE A 42 -7.70 -28.75 35.17
CA PHE A 42 -6.71 -29.06 36.21
C PHE A 42 -7.35 -29.88 37.35
N PRO A 43 -6.60 -30.83 37.95
CA PRO A 43 -7.07 -31.56 39.12
C PRO A 43 -7.19 -30.62 40.33
N PRO A 44 -8.04 -30.94 41.32
CA PRO A 44 -8.23 -30.10 42.50
C PRO A 44 -6.93 -29.95 43.32
N PRO A 45 -6.71 -28.79 44.00
CA PRO A 45 -5.55 -28.58 44.85
C PRO A 45 -5.45 -29.64 45.96
N GLY A 46 -4.30 -30.29 46.11
CA GLY A 46 -4.01 -31.26 47.17
C GLY A 46 -4.06 -32.73 46.76
N ASN A 47 -4.52 -33.05 45.54
CA ASN A 47 -4.22 -34.32 44.89
C ASN A 47 -3.11 -34.09 43.86
N VAL A 48 -2.15 -35.01 43.83
CA VAL A 48 -1.03 -35.14 42.89
C VAL A 48 -1.11 -34.12 41.74
N THR A 49 -0.25 -33.11 41.75
CA THR A 49 -0.24 -32.11 40.66
C THR A 49 -0.12 -32.86 39.33
N LEU A 50 -0.82 -32.41 38.29
CA LEU A 50 -0.97 -33.15 37.01
C LEU A 50 0.37 -33.64 36.43
N PHE A 51 1.44 -32.90 36.73
CA PHE A 51 2.81 -33.08 36.27
C PHE A 51 3.78 -33.53 37.38
N GLU A 52 3.32 -33.92 38.57
CA GLU A 52 4.17 -34.15 39.75
C GLU A 52 5.30 -35.15 39.48
N ASN A 53 6.53 -34.63 39.32
CA ASN A 53 7.71 -35.39 38.95
C ASN A 53 7.54 -36.26 37.68
N GLN A 54 6.59 -35.89 36.80
CA GLN A 54 6.37 -36.51 35.50
C GLN A 54 6.73 -35.47 34.43
N PHE A 55 7.47 -35.86 33.39
CA PHE A 55 7.84 -34.98 32.27
C PHE A 55 8.78 -33.81 32.65
N THR A 56 9.76 -34.06 33.52
CA THR A 56 10.76 -33.05 33.95
C THR A 56 11.59 -32.46 32.80
N ASN A 57 11.66 -33.11 31.63
CA ASN A 57 12.33 -32.63 30.43
C ASN A 57 11.40 -31.93 29.43
N LEU A 58 10.14 -31.67 29.80
CA LEU A 58 9.17 -30.99 28.93
C LEU A 58 9.61 -29.54 28.67
N GLU A 59 9.78 -29.18 27.41
CA GLU A 59 10.18 -27.84 26.98
C GLU A 59 9.01 -27.05 26.37
N ASN A 60 8.02 -27.73 25.79
CA ASN A 60 6.89 -27.11 25.09
C ASN A 60 5.57 -27.72 25.53
N LEU A 61 4.65 -26.88 26.01
CA LEU A 61 3.32 -27.30 26.46
C LEU A 61 2.24 -26.41 25.85
N ARG A 62 1.30 -27.04 25.14
CA ARG A 62 0.11 -26.37 24.58
C ARG A 62 -1.15 -26.94 25.19
N ILE A 63 -1.99 -26.09 25.76
CA ILE A 63 -3.29 -26.41 26.38
C ILE A 63 -4.35 -25.44 25.82
N ASN A 64 -4.31 -25.23 24.50
CA ASN A 64 -5.21 -24.30 23.82
C ASN A 64 -6.59 -24.92 23.57
N ASN A 65 -7.64 -24.11 23.50
CA ASN A 65 -9.00 -24.54 23.14
C ASN A 65 -9.62 -25.56 24.13
N ASN A 66 -9.44 -25.33 25.43
CA ASN A 66 -10.10 -26.10 26.48
C ASN A 66 -11.09 -25.19 27.24
N GLN A 67 -11.59 -25.63 28.40
CA GLN A 67 -12.56 -24.88 29.23
C GLN A 67 -11.95 -24.52 30.59
N LEU A 68 -10.67 -24.14 30.60
CA LEU A 68 -10.01 -23.76 31.85
C LEU A 68 -10.58 -22.43 32.35
N GLU A 69 -11.10 -22.41 33.58
CA GLU A 69 -11.70 -21.21 34.20
C GLU A 69 -10.74 -20.45 35.11
N LYS A 70 -9.73 -21.14 35.68
CA LYS A 70 -8.75 -20.57 36.61
C LYS A 70 -7.39 -21.22 36.45
N LEU A 71 -6.33 -20.45 36.67
CA LEU A 71 -4.99 -20.98 36.93
C LEU A 71 -4.77 -20.96 38.45
N VAL A 72 -4.52 -22.14 39.01
CA VAL A 72 -4.35 -22.34 40.45
C VAL A 72 -2.88 -22.43 40.81
N CYS A 73 -2.55 -22.10 42.07
CA CYS A 73 -1.20 -22.28 42.60
C CYS A 73 -0.69 -23.72 42.37
N GLY A 74 0.50 -23.85 41.78
CA GLY A 74 1.09 -25.16 41.47
C GLY A 74 0.49 -25.89 40.26
N ALA A 75 -0.28 -25.22 39.39
CA ALA A 75 -0.85 -25.82 38.18
C ALA A 75 0.22 -26.50 37.26
N PHE A 76 1.46 -26.01 37.30
CA PHE A 76 2.59 -26.50 36.50
C PHE A 76 3.77 -26.98 37.35
N TYR A 77 3.49 -27.52 38.54
CA TYR A 77 4.50 -27.96 39.50
C TYR A 77 5.57 -28.88 38.86
N SER A 78 6.84 -28.66 39.21
CA SER A 78 8.02 -29.40 38.72
C SER A 78 8.37 -29.31 37.22
N LEU A 79 7.70 -28.47 36.44
CA LEU A 79 8.04 -28.25 35.01
C LEU A 79 9.18 -27.22 34.82
N GLU A 80 10.31 -27.42 35.50
CA GLU A 80 11.41 -26.44 35.57
C GLU A 80 12.11 -26.18 34.23
N ASN A 81 12.07 -27.14 33.30
CA ASN A 81 12.68 -27.03 31.96
C ASN A 81 11.73 -26.46 30.90
N LEU A 82 10.48 -26.14 31.25
CA LEU A 82 9.50 -25.63 30.30
C LEU A 82 9.94 -24.27 29.78
N ARG A 83 9.98 -24.10 28.45
CA ARG A 83 10.40 -22.88 27.76
C ARG A 83 9.23 -22.17 27.08
N TYR A 84 8.25 -22.93 26.59
CA TYR A 84 7.11 -22.39 25.85
C TYR A 84 5.80 -22.95 26.41
N LEU A 85 4.93 -22.06 26.86
CA LEU A 85 3.62 -22.39 27.40
C LEU A 85 2.52 -21.60 26.68
N GLU A 86 1.60 -22.33 26.04
CA GLU A 86 0.41 -21.77 25.40
C GLU A 86 -0.85 -22.29 26.07
N ILE A 87 -1.70 -21.39 26.56
CA ILE A 87 -2.98 -21.67 27.23
C ILE A 87 -4.07 -20.75 26.64
N ALA A 88 -3.98 -20.48 25.34
CA ALA A 88 -4.86 -19.56 24.63
C ALA A 88 -6.22 -20.18 24.31
N ASN A 89 -7.25 -19.35 24.15
CA ASN A 89 -8.63 -19.79 23.85
C ASN A 89 -9.17 -20.73 24.95
N ASN A 90 -9.15 -20.26 26.19
CA ASN A 90 -9.86 -20.90 27.32
C ASN A 90 -10.85 -19.88 27.90
N SER A 91 -11.34 -20.10 29.12
CA SER A 91 -12.25 -19.19 29.83
C SER A 91 -11.62 -18.70 31.15
N ILE A 92 -10.29 -18.52 31.17
CA ILE A 92 -9.57 -18.21 32.40
C ILE A 92 -9.95 -16.80 32.85
N GLU A 93 -10.55 -16.67 34.03
CA GLU A 93 -10.94 -15.38 34.61
C GLU A 93 -9.88 -14.81 35.57
N GLU A 94 -9.08 -15.69 36.18
CA GLU A 94 -8.15 -15.37 37.27
C GLU A 94 -6.87 -16.21 37.19
N ILE A 95 -5.73 -15.56 37.49
CA ILE A 95 -4.43 -16.20 37.70
C ILE A 95 -4.11 -16.07 39.19
N GLU A 96 -4.13 -17.19 39.92
CA GLU A 96 -3.75 -17.21 41.34
C GLU A 96 -2.25 -16.97 41.52
N GLU A 97 -1.88 -16.37 42.64
CA GLU A 97 -0.48 -16.22 43.06
C GLU A 97 0.23 -17.57 43.06
N GLY A 98 1.41 -17.60 42.44
CA GLY A 98 2.23 -18.80 42.34
C GLY A 98 1.74 -19.87 41.35
N SER A 99 0.81 -19.52 40.45
CA SER A 99 0.42 -20.39 39.33
C SER A 99 1.62 -20.84 38.47
N PHE A 100 2.68 -20.02 38.40
CA PHE A 100 3.86 -20.26 37.55
C PHE A 100 5.20 -20.36 38.31
N SER A 101 5.20 -20.45 39.65
CA SER A 101 6.42 -20.30 40.47
C SER A 101 7.57 -21.25 40.14
N ASP A 102 7.28 -22.44 39.60
CA ASP A 102 8.29 -23.45 39.26
C ASP A 102 8.81 -23.32 37.82
N LEU A 103 8.21 -22.45 36.98
CA LEU A 103 8.52 -22.31 35.55
C LEU A 103 9.75 -21.42 35.29
N ARG A 104 10.86 -21.73 35.97
CA ARG A 104 12.08 -20.88 36.02
C ARG A 104 12.79 -20.73 34.68
N SER A 105 12.60 -21.67 33.75
CA SER A 105 13.18 -21.61 32.40
C SER A 105 12.22 -21.07 31.34
N LEU A 106 11.01 -20.64 31.74
CA LEU A 106 9.98 -20.23 30.79
C LEU A 106 10.41 -18.97 30.05
N PHE A 107 10.46 -19.07 28.74
CA PHE A 107 10.83 -17.98 27.85
C PHE A 107 9.61 -17.31 27.22
N SER A 108 8.56 -18.07 26.90
CA SER A 108 7.35 -17.56 26.25
C SER A 108 6.09 -18.08 26.92
N LEU A 109 5.20 -17.15 27.27
CA LEU A 109 3.90 -17.43 27.87
C LEU A 109 2.80 -16.74 27.05
N ASN A 110 1.87 -17.54 26.52
CA ASN A 110 0.71 -17.04 25.79
C ASN A 110 -0.59 -17.48 26.47
N ILE A 111 -1.33 -16.51 27.02
CA ILE A 111 -2.64 -16.70 27.67
C ILE A 111 -3.69 -15.81 26.96
N SER A 112 -3.54 -15.63 25.65
CA SER A 112 -4.46 -14.81 24.85
C SER A 112 -5.85 -15.45 24.69
N ASN A 113 -6.86 -14.63 24.41
CA ASN A 113 -8.24 -15.09 24.19
C ASN A 113 -8.77 -15.87 25.41
N ASN A 114 -8.75 -15.21 26.57
CA ASN A 114 -9.32 -15.68 27.83
C ASN A 114 -10.19 -14.55 28.42
N ASP A 115 -10.71 -14.74 29.63
CA ASP A 115 -11.62 -13.80 30.30
C ASP A 115 -10.96 -13.05 31.47
N ILE A 116 -9.62 -12.93 31.49
CA ILE A 116 -8.87 -12.36 32.60
C ILE A 116 -9.25 -10.89 32.77
N ARG A 117 -9.73 -10.50 33.96
CA ARG A 117 -10.23 -9.12 34.22
C ARG A 117 -9.23 -8.23 34.95
N SER A 118 -8.35 -8.83 35.75
CA SER A 118 -7.36 -8.12 36.56
C SER A 118 -6.04 -8.87 36.60
N LEU A 119 -4.93 -8.13 36.55
CA LEU A 119 -3.59 -8.65 36.79
C LEU A 119 -3.17 -8.26 38.21
N GLN A 120 -3.07 -9.24 39.10
CA GLN A 120 -2.73 -9.06 40.52
C GLN A 120 -1.22 -9.24 40.74
N ASN A 121 -0.67 -8.61 41.77
CA ASN A 121 0.72 -8.84 42.18
C ASN A 121 0.94 -10.34 42.46
N GLY A 122 2.12 -10.86 42.09
CA GLY A 122 2.45 -12.28 42.26
C GLY A 122 1.92 -13.22 41.18
N ALA A 123 1.08 -12.73 40.25
CA ALA A 123 0.50 -13.56 39.17
C ALA A 123 1.55 -14.14 38.22
N PHE A 124 2.74 -13.54 38.12
CA PHE A 124 3.84 -13.96 37.23
C PHE A 124 5.13 -14.32 37.99
N ASP A 125 5.04 -14.59 39.29
CA ASP A 125 6.20 -14.96 40.10
C ASP A 125 6.86 -16.25 39.61
N GLY A 126 8.19 -16.30 39.66
CA GLY A 126 9.03 -17.41 39.17
C GLY A 126 9.43 -17.31 37.70
N LEU A 127 8.89 -16.34 36.95
CA LEU A 127 9.13 -16.16 35.51
C LEU A 127 10.33 -15.26 35.18
N ASP A 128 11.44 -15.41 35.90
CA ASP A 128 12.62 -14.52 35.78
C ASP A 128 13.29 -14.54 34.39
N GLN A 129 13.14 -15.63 33.63
CA GLN A 129 13.68 -15.82 32.28
C GLN A 129 12.69 -15.47 31.16
N LEU A 130 11.48 -15.03 31.50
CA LEU A 130 10.44 -14.77 30.53
C LEU A 130 10.84 -13.65 29.58
N GLY A 131 10.92 -13.97 28.29
CA GLY A 131 11.21 -13.03 27.21
C GLY A 131 9.96 -12.53 26.51
N VAL A 132 8.88 -13.32 26.49
CA VAL A 132 7.65 -13.01 25.77
C VAL A 132 6.42 -13.30 26.64
N LEU A 133 5.58 -12.28 26.84
CA LEU A 133 4.30 -12.39 27.53
C LEU A 133 3.17 -11.86 26.64
N ILE A 134 2.22 -12.74 26.30
CA ILE A 134 1.08 -12.44 25.44
C ILE A 134 -0.23 -12.61 26.22
N LEU A 135 -0.89 -11.49 26.47
CA LEU A 135 -2.16 -11.36 27.19
C LEU A 135 -3.26 -10.72 26.31
N LYS A 136 -3.06 -10.74 24.99
CA LYS A 136 -3.98 -10.18 23.99
C LYS A 136 -5.40 -10.73 24.13
N ASN A 137 -6.39 -9.88 23.86
CA ASN A 137 -7.80 -10.24 23.78
C ASN A 137 -8.28 -10.93 25.06
N ASN A 138 -8.15 -10.19 26.17
CA ASN A 138 -8.71 -10.54 27.46
C ASN A 138 -9.68 -9.44 27.92
N GLY A 139 -10.19 -9.56 29.14
CA GLY A 139 -11.02 -8.54 29.78
C GLY A 139 -10.25 -7.55 30.65
N ILE A 140 -8.91 -7.44 30.53
CA ILE A 140 -8.05 -6.81 31.55
C ILE A 140 -8.37 -5.33 31.65
N GLY A 141 -8.98 -4.92 32.77
CA GLY A 141 -9.27 -3.53 33.10
C GLY A 141 -8.37 -2.95 34.19
N THR A 142 -7.94 -3.79 35.13
CA THR A 142 -7.14 -3.40 36.29
C THR A 142 -5.78 -4.09 36.23
N VAL A 143 -4.71 -3.32 36.41
CA VAL A 143 -3.33 -3.80 36.45
C VAL A 143 -2.74 -3.30 37.77
N GLU A 144 -2.36 -4.21 38.67
CA GLU A 144 -1.73 -3.84 39.93
C GLU A 144 -0.28 -3.37 39.72
N ARG A 145 0.18 -2.50 40.63
CA ARG A 145 1.40 -1.71 40.45
C ARG A 145 2.68 -2.54 40.27
N GLU A 146 2.75 -3.72 40.86
CA GLU A 146 3.95 -4.57 40.89
C GLU A 146 3.73 -5.92 40.19
N VAL A 147 2.71 -6.02 39.32
CA VAL A 147 2.38 -7.28 38.67
C VAL A 147 3.49 -7.82 37.76
N PHE A 148 4.30 -6.94 37.17
CA PHE A 148 5.44 -7.32 36.34
C PHE A 148 6.78 -7.29 37.10
N HIS A 149 6.74 -7.35 38.43
CA HIS A 149 7.95 -7.41 39.25
C HIS A 149 8.82 -8.60 38.83
N HIS A 150 10.14 -8.43 38.90
CA HIS A 150 11.14 -9.45 38.53
C HIS A 150 11.20 -9.92 37.06
N LEU A 151 10.28 -9.51 36.17
CA LEU A 151 10.30 -9.85 34.74
C LEU A 151 11.39 -9.10 33.94
N ARG A 152 12.63 -9.10 34.45
CA ARG A 152 13.76 -8.33 33.92
C ARG A 152 14.21 -8.80 32.55
N SER A 153 13.96 -10.07 32.20
CA SER A 153 14.30 -10.64 30.89
C SER A 153 13.28 -10.31 29.80
N LEU A 154 12.13 -9.73 30.17
CA LEU A 154 11.01 -9.54 29.27
C LEU A 154 11.39 -8.59 28.15
N PHE A 155 11.27 -9.08 26.93
CA PHE A 155 11.57 -8.36 25.70
C PHE A 155 10.28 -7.93 24.98
N ASN A 156 9.24 -8.76 25.02
CA ASN A 156 7.96 -8.49 24.36
C ASN A 156 6.79 -8.61 25.34
N LEU A 157 6.02 -7.53 25.47
CA LEU A 157 4.78 -7.48 26.25
C LEU A 157 3.61 -7.06 25.35
N GLU A 158 2.67 -7.98 25.20
CA GLU A 158 1.51 -7.83 24.32
C GLU A 158 0.20 -7.82 25.15
N LEU A 159 -0.43 -6.66 25.24
CA LEU A 159 -1.63 -6.37 26.03
C LEU A 159 -2.79 -5.84 25.17
N SER A 160 -2.76 -6.04 23.85
CA SER A 160 -3.78 -5.50 22.95
C SER A 160 -5.16 -6.10 23.14
N HIS A 161 -6.19 -5.37 22.69
CA HIS A 161 -7.59 -5.80 22.78
C HIS A 161 -8.02 -6.11 24.22
N ASN A 162 -7.67 -5.23 25.16
CA ASN A 162 -8.07 -5.31 26.55
C ASN A 162 -8.93 -4.08 26.92
N LYS A 163 -9.16 -3.86 28.22
CA LYS A 163 -9.95 -2.76 28.76
C LYS A 163 -9.11 -1.80 29.61
N ILE A 164 -7.79 -1.77 29.39
CA ILE A 164 -6.85 -0.99 30.20
C ILE A 164 -7.10 0.49 29.96
N ALA A 165 -7.45 1.21 31.02
CA ALA A 165 -7.72 2.65 30.97
C ALA A 165 -6.54 3.49 31.47
N GLU A 166 -5.77 2.96 32.43
CA GLU A 166 -4.71 3.69 33.11
C GLU A 166 -3.49 2.80 33.31
N LEU A 167 -2.32 3.35 33.01
CA LEU A 167 -1.01 2.80 33.33
C LEU A 167 -0.11 3.96 33.75
N SER A 168 0.94 3.62 34.49
CA SER A 168 1.97 4.56 34.97
C SER A 168 3.34 3.91 34.87
N GLY A 169 4.41 4.71 34.95
CA GLY A 169 5.79 4.19 34.89
C GLY A 169 6.11 3.15 35.97
N PHE A 170 5.36 3.11 37.07
CA PHE A 170 5.59 2.12 38.13
C PHE A 170 5.33 0.67 37.68
N HIS A 171 4.35 0.44 36.80
CA HIS A 171 4.06 -0.91 36.29
C HIS A 171 5.23 -1.49 35.48
N PHE A 172 6.07 -0.62 34.92
CA PHE A 172 7.15 -1.00 34.02
C PHE A 172 8.55 -0.88 34.63
N LYS A 173 8.63 -0.59 35.94
CA LYS A 173 9.87 -0.21 36.63
C LYS A 173 11.03 -1.21 36.42
N ASP A 174 10.73 -2.50 36.41
CA ASP A 174 11.75 -3.57 36.32
C ASP A 174 11.92 -4.12 34.89
N LEU A 175 11.16 -3.62 33.91
CA LEU A 175 11.17 -4.10 32.52
C LEU A 175 12.29 -3.45 31.68
N GLU A 176 13.52 -3.46 32.20
CA GLU A 176 14.66 -2.74 31.60
C GLU A 176 15.07 -3.28 30.21
N ASN A 177 14.72 -4.54 29.90
CA ASN A 177 15.00 -5.20 28.62
C ASN A 177 13.87 -5.11 27.60
N LEU A 178 12.75 -4.50 27.95
CA LEU A 178 11.58 -4.49 27.08
C LEU A 178 11.90 -3.76 25.79
N GLY A 179 11.85 -4.49 24.68
CA GLY A 179 12.02 -3.97 23.33
C GLY A 179 10.68 -3.62 22.69
N HIS A 180 9.66 -4.45 22.92
CA HIS A 180 8.35 -4.33 22.27
C HIS A 180 7.24 -4.22 23.31
N LEU A 181 6.45 -3.16 23.22
CA LEU A 181 5.27 -2.92 24.05
C LEU A 181 4.06 -2.63 23.15
N ILE A 182 3.08 -3.52 23.20
CA ILE A 182 1.84 -3.40 22.43
C ILE A 182 0.66 -3.22 23.39
N LEU A 183 0.05 -2.05 23.32
CA LEU A 183 -1.12 -1.60 24.10
C LEU A 183 -2.30 -1.22 23.18
N LYS A 184 -2.25 -1.63 21.92
CA LYS A 184 -3.26 -1.38 20.90
C LYS A 184 -4.67 -1.80 21.34
N ASP A 185 -5.71 -1.09 20.90
CA ASP A 185 -7.11 -1.48 21.15
C ASP A 185 -7.43 -1.62 22.66
N ASN A 186 -7.07 -0.61 23.44
CA ASN A 186 -7.40 -0.49 24.86
C ASN A 186 -8.36 0.70 25.10
N LYS A 187 -8.40 1.24 26.32
CA LYS A 187 -9.27 2.36 26.72
C LYS A 187 -8.47 3.54 27.29
N MET A 188 -7.18 3.62 26.98
CA MET A 188 -6.31 4.67 27.50
C MET A 188 -6.74 6.04 26.98
N GLN A 189 -6.99 6.97 27.89
CA GLN A 189 -7.38 8.36 27.55
C GLN A 189 -6.22 9.35 27.67
N GLN A 190 -5.25 9.04 28.51
CA GLN A 190 -4.09 9.87 28.77
C GLN A 190 -2.84 9.00 28.88
N LEU A 191 -1.70 9.60 28.57
CA LEU A 191 -0.39 9.04 28.84
C LEU A 191 0.28 9.92 29.90
N PRO A 192 0.64 9.39 31.08
CA PRO A 192 1.53 10.09 31.99
C PRO A 192 2.89 10.35 31.33
N ALA A 193 3.53 11.49 31.62
CA ALA A 193 4.78 11.89 30.98
C ALA A 193 5.94 10.89 31.20
N ASP A 194 5.92 10.19 32.34
CA ASP A 194 6.96 9.25 32.76
C ASP A 194 6.64 7.78 32.45
N ILE A 195 5.50 7.49 31.80
CA ILE A 195 5.01 6.12 31.61
C ILE A 195 6.05 5.20 30.97
N PHE A 196 6.82 5.69 30.00
CA PHE A 196 7.84 4.88 29.31
C PHE A 196 9.26 5.10 29.84
N SER A 197 9.49 6.01 30.79
CA SER A 197 10.83 6.34 31.30
C SER A 197 11.67 5.14 31.78
N PRO A 198 11.09 4.07 32.38
CA PRO A 198 11.85 2.87 32.72
C PRO A 198 12.34 2.04 31.53
N LEU A 199 11.67 2.13 30.37
CA LEU A 199 11.80 1.22 29.23
C LEU A 199 12.96 1.61 28.29
N ARG A 200 14.18 1.68 28.81
CA ARG A 200 15.34 2.25 28.08
C ARG A 200 15.77 1.50 26.80
N ARG A 201 15.30 0.26 26.63
CA ARG A 201 15.58 -0.59 25.46
C ARG A 201 14.42 -0.67 24.49
N LEU A 202 13.35 0.10 24.72
CA LEU A 202 12.17 0.07 23.86
C LEU A 202 12.53 0.48 22.43
N ARG A 203 12.03 -0.30 21.48
CA ARG A 203 12.21 -0.11 20.03
C ARG A 203 10.88 -0.06 19.30
N HIS A 204 9.87 -0.76 19.82
CA HIS A 204 8.56 -0.87 19.21
C HIS A 204 7.50 -0.51 20.25
N LEU A 205 6.76 0.57 19.98
CA LEU A 205 5.64 1.01 20.79
C LEU A 205 4.39 1.12 19.92
N ASP A 206 3.34 0.39 20.28
CA ASP A 206 2.02 0.54 19.66
C ASP A 206 0.96 0.83 20.73
N VAL A 207 0.44 2.06 20.72
CA VAL A 207 -0.68 2.52 21.55
C VAL A 207 -1.88 2.92 20.68
N SER A 208 -1.93 2.44 19.44
CA SER A 208 -2.99 2.76 18.49
C SER A 208 -4.37 2.29 18.95
N ARG A 209 -5.44 2.85 18.40
CA ARG A 209 -6.83 2.46 18.72
C ARG A 209 -7.14 2.59 20.22
N ASN A 210 -6.66 3.66 20.82
CA ASN A 210 -7.02 4.08 22.18
C ASN A 210 -7.85 5.37 22.09
N LYS A 211 -7.93 6.14 23.18
CA LYS A 211 -8.65 7.40 23.28
C LYS A 211 -7.72 8.53 23.72
N ILE A 212 -6.44 8.44 23.38
CA ILE A 212 -5.41 9.38 23.84
C ILE A 212 -5.66 10.72 23.15
N SER A 213 -5.78 11.80 23.94
CA SER A 213 -6.09 13.13 23.41
C SER A 213 -4.87 14.06 23.30
N VAL A 214 -3.82 13.84 24.09
CA VAL A 214 -2.62 14.69 24.12
C VAL A 214 -1.37 13.83 24.33
N LEU A 215 -0.29 14.16 23.61
CA LEU A 215 1.04 13.64 23.92
C LEU A 215 1.77 14.60 24.88
N PRO A 216 2.11 14.16 26.11
CA PRO A 216 2.73 15.03 27.11
C PRO A 216 4.19 15.36 26.79
N ALA A 217 4.72 16.36 27.49
CA ALA A 217 6.10 16.79 27.38
C ALA A 217 7.09 15.64 27.66
N ASN A 218 8.16 15.58 26.87
CA ASN A 218 9.26 14.62 26.98
C ASN A 218 8.87 13.12 26.96
N LEU A 219 7.67 12.77 26.48
CA LEU A 219 7.17 11.39 26.47
C LEU A 219 8.18 10.38 25.91
N LEU A 220 8.82 10.72 24.79
CA LEU A 220 9.79 9.87 24.08
C LEU A 220 11.18 10.54 24.00
N TYR A 221 11.50 11.42 24.95
CA TYR A 221 12.76 12.15 24.92
C TYR A 221 13.97 11.21 24.97
N GLY A 222 14.83 11.29 23.94
CA GLY A 222 16.08 10.53 23.87
C GLY A 222 15.92 9.05 23.53
N PHE A 223 14.73 8.60 23.13
CA PHE A 223 14.52 7.22 22.69
C PHE A 223 15.09 6.96 21.30
N THR A 224 15.56 5.74 21.07
CA THR A 224 15.86 5.22 19.73
C THR A 224 14.85 4.15 19.37
N MET A 225 13.92 4.44 18.45
CA MET A 225 12.75 3.59 18.16
C MET A 225 12.71 3.16 16.70
N ASP A 226 12.35 1.91 16.42
CA ASP A 226 12.07 1.45 15.06
C ASP A 226 10.62 1.73 14.66
N VAL A 227 9.67 1.63 15.60
CA VAL A 227 8.24 1.90 15.36
C VAL A 227 7.61 2.59 16.55
N VAL A 228 6.88 3.66 16.27
CA VAL A 228 6.01 4.35 17.24
C VAL A 228 4.66 4.58 16.57
N ASN A 229 3.62 3.92 17.09
CA ASN A 229 2.29 3.97 16.53
C ASN A 229 1.29 4.59 17.53
N PHE A 230 0.86 5.81 17.23
CA PHE A 230 -0.18 6.56 17.93
C PHE A 230 -1.47 6.67 17.09
N SER A 231 -1.59 5.93 15.98
CA SER A 231 -2.72 6.07 15.07
C SER A 231 -4.07 5.68 15.68
N PHE A 232 -5.17 6.15 15.10
CA PHE A 232 -6.53 5.85 15.58
C PHE A 232 -6.72 6.20 17.06
N ASN A 233 -6.23 7.37 17.46
CA ASN A 233 -6.48 7.96 18.78
C ASN A 233 -7.36 9.21 18.61
N GLN A 234 -7.40 10.09 19.61
CA GLN A 234 -8.18 11.34 19.59
C GLN A 234 -7.24 12.54 19.77
N LEU A 235 -6.01 12.44 19.26
CA LEU A 235 -4.98 13.44 19.50
C LEU A 235 -5.38 14.77 18.89
N VAL A 236 -5.60 15.78 19.72
CA VAL A 236 -5.86 17.16 19.30
C VAL A 236 -4.63 18.05 19.44
N ASP A 237 -3.64 17.62 20.21
CA ASP A 237 -2.40 18.34 20.44
C ASP A 237 -1.21 17.40 20.72
N ILE A 238 -0.02 17.84 20.30
CA ILE A 238 1.25 17.20 20.57
C ILE A 238 2.15 18.25 21.19
N ASN A 239 2.60 18.03 22.42
CA ASN A 239 3.53 18.95 23.06
C ASN A 239 4.84 19.06 22.25
N GLU A 240 5.40 20.26 22.12
CA GLU A 240 6.64 20.55 21.36
C GLU A 240 7.86 19.73 21.79
N SER A 241 7.85 19.20 23.03
CA SER A 241 8.92 18.37 23.58
C SER A 241 8.60 16.88 23.60
N ALA A 242 7.38 16.47 23.24
CA ALA A 242 6.93 15.07 23.31
C ALA A 242 7.81 14.14 22.46
N LEU A 243 8.17 14.59 21.25
CA LEU A 243 8.99 13.86 20.28
C LEU A 243 10.45 14.33 20.23
N LYS A 244 10.83 15.29 21.07
CA LYS A 244 12.16 15.91 21.02
C LYS A 244 13.25 14.88 21.27
N GLY A 245 14.21 14.77 20.34
CA GLY A 245 15.33 13.86 20.47
C GLY A 245 15.00 12.40 20.17
N LEU A 246 13.79 12.11 19.68
CA LEU A 246 13.42 10.80 19.18
C LEU A 246 14.21 10.50 17.89
N GLN A 247 15.01 9.44 17.94
CA GLN A 247 15.78 8.95 16.80
C GLN A 247 15.18 7.67 16.27
N MET A 248 14.84 7.61 14.99
CA MET A 248 14.22 6.42 14.42
C MET A 248 15.00 5.79 13.27
N GLY A 249 15.97 6.49 12.69
CA GLY A 249 16.74 5.95 11.56
C GLY A 249 15.82 5.50 10.42
N SER A 250 15.77 4.19 10.15
CA SER A 250 14.88 3.58 9.16
C SER A 250 13.43 3.36 9.63
N GLY A 251 13.08 3.85 10.82
CA GLY A 251 11.82 3.60 11.52
C GLY A 251 10.62 4.44 11.09
N VAL A 252 9.46 4.15 11.69
CA VAL A 252 8.14 4.70 11.33
C VAL A 252 7.47 5.36 12.53
N LEU A 253 7.13 6.64 12.40
CA LEU A 253 6.23 7.35 13.31
C LEU A 253 4.86 7.48 12.65
N ASP A 254 3.85 6.88 13.27
CA ASP A 254 2.47 6.91 12.80
C ASP A 254 1.57 7.70 13.77
N LEU A 255 1.09 8.85 13.29
CA LEU A 255 0.16 9.76 13.95
C LEU A 255 -1.17 9.87 13.16
N SER A 256 -1.42 8.96 12.21
CA SER A 256 -2.60 9.00 11.34
C SER A 256 -3.91 8.75 12.09
N HIS A 257 -5.04 9.12 11.49
CA HIS A 257 -6.37 8.88 12.08
C HIS A 257 -6.49 9.44 13.50
N ASN A 258 -6.21 10.74 13.63
CA ASN A 258 -6.32 11.50 14.87
C ASN A 258 -7.09 12.81 14.59
N ASP A 259 -7.18 13.70 15.57
CA ASP A 259 -7.97 14.94 15.49
C ASP A 259 -7.08 16.20 15.49
N LEU A 260 -5.86 16.09 14.94
CA LEU A 260 -4.92 17.21 14.90
C LEU A 260 -5.43 18.27 13.93
N ALA A 261 -5.72 19.46 14.44
CA ALA A 261 -6.21 20.58 13.62
C ALA A 261 -5.09 21.52 13.14
N ILE A 262 -3.99 21.63 13.90
CA ILE A 262 -2.89 22.55 13.61
C ILE A 262 -1.57 21.84 13.91
N LEU A 263 -0.61 21.92 12.99
CA LEU A 263 0.77 21.57 13.29
C LEU A 263 1.50 22.78 13.86
N ARG A 264 1.68 22.80 15.18
CA ARG A 264 2.34 23.92 15.88
C ARG A 264 3.84 23.94 15.65
N ARG A 265 4.46 25.10 15.86
CA ARG A 265 5.91 25.26 15.84
C ARG A 265 6.60 24.16 16.67
N GLN A 266 7.67 23.58 16.12
CA GLN A 266 8.51 22.56 16.77
C GLN A 266 7.85 21.22 17.10
N THR A 267 6.62 20.97 16.64
CA THR A 267 5.90 19.71 16.89
C THR A 267 6.64 18.47 16.35
N LEU A 268 7.17 18.54 15.12
CA LEU A 268 7.73 17.38 14.40
C LEU A 268 9.26 17.32 14.46
N ARG A 269 9.81 17.39 15.67
CA ARG A 269 11.26 17.25 15.93
C ARG A 269 11.73 15.80 15.90
N VAL A 270 11.66 15.17 14.73
CA VAL A 270 11.92 13.73 14.56
C VAL A 270 12.81 13.45 13.35
N SER A 271 13.70 12.45 13.49
CA SER A 271 14.42 11.85 12.37
C SER A 271 13.95 10.41 12.15
N ALA A 272 13.25 10.16 11.04
CA ALA A 272 12.62 8.88 10.74
C ALA A 272 12.56 8.58 9.25
N ARG A 273 12.42 7.31 8.86
CA ARG A 273 12.16 6.98 7.45
C ARG A 273 10.80 7.48 7.01
N LYS A 274 9.77 7.19 7.81
CA LYS A 274 8.38 7.51 7.48
C LYS A 274 7.71 8.24 8.63
N VAL A 275 7.11 9.38 8.32
CA VAL A 275 6.22 10.12 9.24
C VAL A 275 4.84 10.17 8.60
N VAL A 276 3.83 9.68 9.32
CA VAL A 276 2.45 9.59 8.83
C VAL A 276 1.55 10.48 9.67
N LEU A 277 0.97 11.50 9.05
CA LEU A 277 -0.02 12.42 9.62
C LEU A 277 -1.33 12.36 8.83
N SER A 278 -1.51 11.32 8.00
CA SER A 278 -2.67 11.15 7.15
C SER A 278 -3.97 11.06 7.94
N SER A 279 -5.08 11.45 7.32
CA SER A 279 -6.42 11.29 7.92
C SER A 279 -6.52 11.97 9.29
N ASN A 280 -6.03 13.21 9.38
CA ASN A 280 -6.24 14.11 10.51
C ASN A 280 -7.18 15.25 10.09
N GLN A 281 -7.24 16.33 10.88
CA GLN A 281 -8.04 17.51 10.58
C GLN A 281 -7.16 18.73 10.33
N ILE A 282 -5.92 18.55 9.85
CA ILE A 282 -4.92 19.63 9.83
C ILE A 282 -5.36 20.69 8.82
N GLU A 283 -5.73 21.86 9.33
CA GLU A 283 -6.14 23.03 8.54
C GLU A 283 -4.96 23.97 8.25
N SER A 284 -3.98 24.02 9.15
CA SER A 284 -2.82 24.91 9.03
C SER A 284 -1.56 24.35 9.66
N ILE A 285 -0.42 24.84 9.17
CA ILE A 285 0.92 24.48 9.62
C ILE A 285 1.64 25.76 10.01
N GLU A 286 2.02 25.90 11.28
CA GLU A 286 2.73 27.07 11.77
C GLU A 286 4.20 27.11 11.27
N PRO A 287 4.78 28.29 11.09
CA PRO A 287 6.19 28.42 10.72
C PRO A 287 7.14 27.76 11.72
N GLY A 288 7.91 26.80 11.23
CA GLY A 288 8.83 25.99 12.03
C GLY A 288 8.20 24.75 12.67
N ALA A 289 6.99 24.35 12.27
CA ALA A 289 6.40 23.08 12.71
C ALA A 289 7.29 21.86 12.41
N PHE A 290 8.03 21.93 11.30
CA PHE A 290 8.98 20.91 10.85
C PHE A 290 10.43 21.19 11.28
N GLU A 291 10.68 22.12 12.20
CA GLU A 291 12.05 22.40 12.63
C GLU A 291 12.69 21.16 13.26
N GLY A 292 13.71 20.60 12.62
CA GLY A 292 14.35 19.35 13.04
C GLY A 292 13.66 18.09 12.53
N CYS A 293 12.67 18.22 11.64
CA CYS A 293 12.05 17.11 10.93
C CYS A 293 12.95 16.66 9.77
N ASP A 294 13.42 15.42 9.84
CA ASP A 294 14.26 14.79 8.83
C ASP A 294 13.64 13.43 8.45
N CYS A 295 13.15 13.29 7.23
CA CYS A 295 12.57 12.02 6.78
C CYS A 295 12.80 11.63 5.32
N GLU A 296 12.56 10.35 5.00
CA GLU A 296 12.49 9.87 3.62
C GLU A 296 11.10 10.18 3.03
N LYS A 297 10.04 9.92 3.80
CA LYS A 297 8.64 10.04 3.37
C LYS A 297 7.78 10.74 4.42
N LEU A 298 7.09 11.79 4.00
CA LEU A 298 6.11 12.52 4.80
C LEU A 298 4.73 12.40 4.16
N TYR A 299 3.76 11.95 4.95
CA TYR A 299 2.38 11.83 4.53
C TYR A 299 1.49 12.80 5.29
N LEU A 300 0.91 13.76 4.58
CA LEU A 300 -0.05 14.76 5.05
C LEU A 300 -1.39 14.64 4.28
N ASN A 301 -1.61 13.54 3.57
CA ASN A 301 -2.83 13.34 2.79
C ASN A 301 -4.08 13.20 3.66
N GLU A 302 -5.27 13.39 3.07
CA GLU A 302 -6.54 13.28 3.80
C GLU A 302 -6.58 14.22 5.02
N ASN A 303 -6.24 15.49 4.80
CA ASN A 303 -6.31 16.55 5.80
C ASN A 303 -7.18 17.70 5.28
N ALA A 304 -7.17 18.85 5.97
CA ALA A 304 -8.01 20.00 5.65
C ALA A 304 -7.21 21.23 5.18
N LEU A 305 -5.96 21.04 4.73
CA LEU A 305 -5.08 22.15 4.31
C LEU A 305 -5.69 22.90 3.14
N THR A 306 -5.78 24.23 3.22
CA THR A 306 -6.27 25.08 2.14
C THR A 306 -5.17 25.83 1.39
N GLU A 307 -4.00 25.96 2.01
CA GLU A 307 -2.83 26.60 1.42
C GLU A 307 -1.54 25.96 1.90
N VAL A 308 -0.51 26.02 1.05
CA VAL A 308 0.85 25.62 1.41
C VAL A 308 1.83 26.66 0.87
N ASN A 309 2.70 27.17 1.74
CA ASN A 309 3.65 28.24 1.42
C ASN A 309 5.05 27.96 2.01
N SER A 310 6.02 28.80 1.65
CA SER A 310 7.41 28.67 2.09
C SER A 310 7.59 28.70 3.62
N ASP A 311 6.74 29.42 4.34
CA ASP A 311 6.78 29.52 5.80
C ASP A 311 6.22 28.24 6.46
N SER A 312 5.12 27.70 5.93
CA SER A 312 4.51 26.43 6.40
C SER A 312 5.46 25.24 6.23
N MET A 313 6.32 25.25 5.19
CA MET A 313 7.31 24.21 4.91
C MET A 313 8.69 24.51 5.52
N GLN A 314 8.79 25.56 6.35
CA GLN A 314 10.06 25.96 6.96
C GLN A 314 10.65 24.84 7.83
N GLY A 315 11.89 24.47 7.53
CA GLY A 315 12.65 23.47 8.30
C GLY A 315 12.44 22.03 7.86
N LEU A 316 11.51 21.78 6.92
CA LEU A 316 11.22 20.45 6.42
C LEU A 316 12.37 19.89 5.58
N VAL A 317 12.90 18.73 5.99
CA VAL A 317 13.85 17.94 5.19
C VAL A 317 13.22 16.60 4.82
N VAL A 318 12.85 16.46 3.55
CA VAL A 318 12.27 15.23 2.98
C VAL A 318 13.05 14.81 1.73
N ARG A 319 13.37 13.50 1.61
CA ARG A 319 14.32 12.98 0.59
C ARG A 319 13.73 12.09 -0.49
N HIS A 320 12.45 11.76 -0.42
CA HIS A 320 11.84 10.90 -1.42
C HIS A 320 10.41 11.32 -1.73
N ARG A 321 9.48 11.19 -0.77
CA ARG A 321 8.04 11.39 -1.02
C ARG A 321 7.44 12.43 -0.09
N LEU A 322 6.81 13.45 -0.67
CA LEU A 322 5.93 14.37 0.03
C LEU A 322 4.51 14.18 -0.50
N CYS A 323 3.62 13.67 0.35
CA CYS A 323 2.24 13.37 -0.01
C CYS A 323 1.30 14.41 0.63
N LEU A 324 0.71 15.27 -0.21
CA LEU A 324 -0.27 16.30 0.14
C LEU A 324 -1.64 16.02 -0.52
N SER A 325 -1.84 14.80 -1.03
CA SER A 325 -3.06 14.40 -1.71
C SER A 325 -4.31 14.54 -0.85
N ASP A 326 -5.48 14.64 -1.46
CA ASP A 326 -6.77 14.61 -0.75
C ASP A 326 -6.85 15.64 0.39
N ASN A 327 -6.38 16.86 0.12
CA ASN A 327 -6.56 18.02 0.98
C ASN A 327 -7.56 18.99 0.32
N ARG A 328 -7.60 20.24 0.78
CA ARG A 328 -8.45 21.29 0.20
C ARG A 328 -7.61 22.41 -0.41
N ILE A 329 -6.38 22.11 -0.85
CA ILE A 329 -5.39 23.12 -1.20
C ILE A 329 -5.87 23.88 -2.43
N GLU A 330 -6.03 25.19 -2.29
CA GLU A 330 -6.38 26.12 -3.37
C GLU A 330 -5.15 26.90 -3.88
N ARG A 331 -4.13 27.08 -3.02
CA ARG A 331 -2.99 27.96 -3.31
C ARG A 331 -1.67 27.34 -2.86
N LEU A 332 -0.67 27.42 -3.75
CA LEU A 332 0.72 27.08 -3.49
C LEU A 332 1.60 28.33 -3.69
N GLN A 333 2.45 28.68 -2.72
CA GLN A 333 3.29 29.87 -2.79
C GLN A 333 4.75 29.59 -2.39
N ALA A 334 5.62 29.39 -3.38
CA ALA A 334 7.04 29.09 -3.19
C ALA A 334 7.31 27.97 -2.15
N ALA A 335 6.36 27.04 -2.03
CA ALA A 335 6.28 26.07 -0.94
C ALA A 335 7.50 25.16 -0.84
N PHE A 336 8.10 24.85 -1.98
CA PHE A 336 9.06 23.76 -2.08
C PHE A 336 10.51 24.23 -2.29
N ILE A 337 10.78 25.54 -2.16
CA ILE A 337 12.09 26.14 -2.42
C ILE A 337 13.22 25.55 -1.56
N ARG A 338 12.88 24.94 -0.42
CA ARG A 338 13.82 24.32 0.54
C ARG A 338 13.74 22.79 0.56
N CYS A 339 13.04 22.16 -0.37
CA CYS A 339 12.85 20.71 -0.42
C CYS A 339 13.55 20.06 -1.64
N PRO A 340 14.86 20.29 -1.87
CA PRO A 340 15.50 19.93 -3.14
C PRO A 340 15.66 18.44 -3.38
N LYS A 341 15.45 17.62 -2.34
CA LYS A 341 15.60 16.16 -2.39
C LYS A 341 14.29 15.41 -2.61
N VAL A 342 13.15 16.09 -2.74
CA VAL A 342 11.88 15.41 -3.06
C VAL A 342 11.98 14.80 -4.46
N GLN A 343 11.66 13.50 -4.57
CA GLN A 343 11.62 12.77 -5.84
C GLN A 343 10.19 12.52 -6.34
N ARG A 344 9.23 12.46 -5.42
CA ARG A 344 7.82 12.30 -5.71
C ARG A 344 7.00 13.30 -4.89
N LEU A 345 6.19 14.10 -5.58
CA LEU A 345 5.26 15.05 -4.99
C LEU A 345 3.85 14.66 -5.42
N ASP A 346 3.01 14.37 -4.42
CA ASP A 346 1.61 14.08 -4.63
C ASP A 346 0.75 15.27 -4.18
N LEU A 347 0.06 15.90 -5.12
CA LEU A 347 -0.86 17.02 -4.93
C LEU A 347 -2.26 16.70 -5.51
N ASP A 348 -2.51 15.43 -5.82
CA ASP A 348 -3.76 14.97 -6.40
C ASP A 348 -4.94 15.08 -5.41
N GLY A 349 -6.17 15.18 -5.93
CA GLY A 349 -7.37 15.29 -5.08
C GLY A 349 -7.43 16.58 -4.26
N ASN A 350 -6.93 17.70 -4.81
CA ASN A 350 -6.98 19.02 -4.17
C ASN A 350 -7.90 19.99 -4.96
N ASN A 351 -7.93 21.26 -4.56
CA ASN A 351 -8.78 22.29 -5.17
C ASN A 351 -7.97 23.31 -5.99
N LEU A 352 -6.81 22.92 -6.54
CA LEU A 352 -5.94 23.81 -7.30
C LEU A 352 -6.65 24.22 -8.60
N ARG A 353 -6.78 25.53 -8.83
CA ARG A 353 -7.41 26.10 -10.04
C ARG A 353 -6.40 26.65 -11.03
N ASP A 354 -5.31 27.16 -10.49
CA ASP A 354 -4.17 27.72 -11.19
C ASP A 354 -2.88 27.40 -10.44
N LEU A 355 -1.77 27.58 -11.13
CA LEU A 355 -0.43 27.39 -10.60
C LEU A 355 0.39 28.60 -11.01
N ALA A 356 1.02 29.28 -10.05
CA ALA A 356 1.84 30.44 -10.33
C ALA A 356 3.21 30.02 -10.90
N ALA A 357 3.84 30.89 -11.68
CA ALA A 357 5.23 30.69 -12.10
C ALA A 357 6.15 30.50 -10.88
N GLY A 358 7.08 29.55 -10.97
CA GLY A 358 7.99 29.24 -9.86
C GLY A 358 7.37 28.50 -8.68
N THR A 359 6.12 28.02 -8.78
CA THR A 359 5.47 27.22 -7.72
C THR A 359 6.32 26.02 -7.28
N PHE A 360 7.01 25.39 -8.24
CA PHE A 360 7.84 24.20 -8.04
C PHE A 360 9.34 24.50 -7.96
N ASP A 361 9.73 25.77 -7.83
CA ASP A 361 11.14 26.13 -7.69
C ASP A 361 11.77 25.42 -6.49
N GLY A 362 13.00 24.93 -6.69
CA GLY A 362 13.75 24.18 -5.69
C GLY A 362 13.66 22.66 -5.85
N LEU A 363 12.64 22.11 -6.51
CA LEU A 363 12.39 20.67 -6.69
C LEU A 363 13.28 20.00 -7.77
N LYS A 364 14.60 20.19 -7.65
CA LYS A 364 15.58 19.77 -8.66
C LYS A 364 15.66 18.26 -8.85
N ASP A 365 15.44 17.48 -7.79
CA ASP A 365 15.50 16.01 -7.85
C ASP A 365 14.13 15.36 -8.11
N LEU A 366 13.09 16.16 -8.44
CA LEU A 366 11.73 15.64 -8.63
C LEU A 366 11.61 14.82 -9.92
N ILE A 367 11.06 13.62 -9.79
CA ILE A 367 10.89 12.64 -10.87
C ILE A 367 9.40 12.50 -11.23
N LEU A 368 8.52 12.46 -10.23
CA LEU A 368 7.09 12.25 -10.41
C LEU A 368 6.29 13.38 -9.75
N LEU A 369 5.38 13.98 -10.52
CA LEU A 369 4.46 15.01 -10.07
C LEU A 369 3.01 14.59 -10.37
N TYR A 370 2.23 14.40 -9.31
CA TYR A 370 0.81 14.10 -9.40
C TYR A 370 -0.02 15.35 -9.08
N LEU A 371 -0.79 15.80 -10.06
CA LEU A 371 -1.70 16.94 -10.01
C LEU A 371 -3.13 16.54 -10.43
N ASN A 372 -3.40 15.25 -10.56
CA ASN A 372 -4.70 14.74 -11.02
C ASN A 372 -5.83 15.00 -10.02
N GLY A 373 -7.08 15.03 -10.49
CA GLY A 373 -8.22 15.28 -9.61
C GLY A 373 -8.19 16.67 -8.95
N ASN A 374 -7.71 17.68 -9.68
CA ASN A 374 -7.75 19.09 -9.27
C ASN A 374 -8.74 19.86 -10.18
N ALA A 375 -8.75 21.19 -10.10
CA ALA A 375 -9.60 22.07 -10.89
C ALA A 375 -8.81 22.95 -11.87
N LEU A 376 -7.64 22.49 -12.33
CA LEU A 376 -6.77 23.25 -13.22
C LEU A 376 -7.45 23.48 -14.56
N THR A 377 -7.46 24.73 -15.04
CA THR A 377 -8.11 25.10 -16.32
C THR A 377 -7.13 25.30 -17.47
N ARG A 378 -5.85 25.52 -17.16
CA ARG A 378 -4.77 25.76 -18.13
C ARG A 378 -3.42 25.49 -17.50
N ILE A 379 -2.40 25.28 -18.33
CA ILE A 379 -1.00 25.32 -17.88
C ILE A 379 -0.29 26.45 -18.64
N GLU A 380 0.05 27.51 -17.91
CA GLU A 380 0.69 28.70 -18.44
C GLU A 380 2.20 28.51 -18.61
N LYS A 381 2.84 29.40 -19.37
CA LYS A 381 4.29 29.45 -19.52
C LYS A 381 4.99 29.55 -18.15
N ASP A 382 6.14 28.89 -18.00
CA ASP A 382 7.02 28.95 -16.82
C ASP A 382 6.39 28.41 -15.52
N THR A 383 5.14 27.93 -15.53
CA THR A 383 4.44 27.33 -14.38
C THR A 383 5.17 26.10 -13.82
N LEU A 384 5.75 25.29 -14.72
CA LEU A 384 6.48 24.07 -14.39
C LEU A 384 8.01 24.30 -14.34
N SER A 385 8.44 25.55 -14.14
CA SER A 385 9.85 25.86 -13.92
C SER A 385 10.40 25.16 -12.67
N GLY A 386 11.70 24.90 -12.65
CA GLY A 386 12.36 24.28 -11.50
C GLY A 386 12.32 22.75 -11.47
N LEU A 387 11.79 22.10 -12.52
CA LEU A 387 11.58 20.65 -12.63
C LEU A 387 12.46 19.97 -13.72
N PRO A 388 13.79 20.14 -13.72
CA PRO A 388 14.65 19.71 -14.84
C PRO A 388 14.72 18.18 -15.03
N ASN A 389 14.45 17.40 -13.97
CA ASN A 389 14.56 15.94 -13.96
C ASN A 389 13.19 15.24 -13.94
N LEU A 390 12.10 15.98 -14.19
CA LEU A 390 10.75 15.41 -14.13
C LEU A 390 10.55 14.41 -15.27
N VAL A 391 10.19 13.18 -14.91
CA VAL A 391 9.99 12.06 -15.83
C VAL A 391 8.50 11.83 -16.08
N GLY A 392 7.66 11.95 -15.06
CA GLY A 392 6.22 11.69 -15.14
C GLY A 392 5.39 12.87 -14.62
N LEU A 393 4.49 13.36 -15.47
CA LEU A 393 3.54 14.41 -15.16
C LEU A 393 2.11 13.91 -15.31
N TYR A 394 1.38 13.85 -14.19
CA TYR A 394 0.01 13.34 -14.12
C TYR A 394 -0.97 14.48 -13.86
N LEU A 395 -1.78 14.80 -14.87
CA LEU A 395 -2.73 15.92 -14.90
C LEU A 395 -4.15 15.45 -15.20
N GLN A 396 -4.41 14.13 -15.14
CA GLN A 396 -5.74 13.60 -15.46
C GLN A 396 -6.83 14.10 -14.51
N ASP A 397 -8.07 14.05 -14.96
CA ASP A 397 -9.24 14.43 -14.15
C ASP A 397 -9.13 15.88 -13.63
N ASN A 398 -8.76 16.81 -14.54
CA ASN A 398 -8.75 18.25 -14.31
C ASN A 398 -9.79 18.92 -15.24
N GLN A 399 -9.69 20.23 -15.43
CA GLN A 399 -10.56 21.03 -16.30
C GLN A 399 -9.76 21.73 -17.39
N ILE A 400 -8.61 21.17 -17.81
CA ILE A 400 -7.63 21.85 -18.67
C ILE A 400 -8.22 22.02 -20.07
N GLU A 401 -8.39 23.27 -20.49
CA GLU A 401 -8.91 23.65 -21.82
C GLU A 401 -7.77 23.95 -22.80
N GLU A 402 -6.64 24.49 -22.31
CA GLU A 402 -5.50 24.86 -23.13
C GLU A 402 -4.15 24.65 -22.41
N LEU A 403 -3.11 24.38 -23.20
CA LEU A 403 -1.71 24.39 -22.77
C LEU A 403 -0.98 25.49 -23.54
N HIS A 404 -0.26 26.37 -22.84
CA HIS A 404 0.60 27.34 -23.51
C HIS A 404 1.71 26.62 -24.28
N GLU A 405 2.09 27.09 -25.48
CA GLU A 405 3.10 26.51 -26.40
C GLU A 405 4.50 26.23 -25.81
N ARG A 406 4.78 26.72 -24.60
CA ARG A 406 6.07 26.63 -23.90
C ARG A 406 5.90 26.19 -22.45
N SER A 407 4.72 25.70 -22.07
CA SER A 407 4.44 25.25 -20.71
C SER A 407 5.31 24.06 -20.29
N LEU A 408 5.74 23.23 -21.25
CA LEU A 408 6.61 22.06 -21.03
C LEU A 408 8.10 22.33 -21.25
N SER A 409 8.50 23.58 -21.55
CA SER A 409 9.88 23.91 -21.95
C SER A 409 10.93 23.69 -20.85
N ALA A 410 10.48 23.59 -19.61
CA ALA A 410 11.34 23.35 -18.45
C ALA A 410 11.52 21.86 -18.10
N LEU A 411 10.98 20.94 -18.91
CA LEU A 411 10.89 19.51 -18.60
C LEU A 411 11.64 18.61 -19.60
N PRO A 412 12.96 18.78 -19.78
CA PRO A 412 13.71 18.10 -20.85
C PRO A 412 13.71 16.57 -20.74
N SER A 413 13.57 16.01 -19.54
CA SER A 413 13.56 14.57 -19.26
C SER A 413 12.16 13.95 -19.16
N LEU A 414 11.13 14.66 -19.64
CA LEU A 414 9.74 14.19 -19.54
C LEU A 414 9.52 12.98 -20.46
N ILE A 415 9.16 11.84 -19.87
CA ILE A 415 8.88 10.58 -20.58
C ILE A 415 7.38 10.30 -20.65
N SER A 416 6.63 10.69 -19.63
CA SER A 416 5.19 10.37 -19.52
C SER A 416 4.37 11.60 -19.19
N LEU A 417 3.42 11.91 -20.06
CA LEU A 417 2.46 13.00 -19.90
C LEU A 417 1.03 12.44 -19.96
N ILE A 418 0.34 12.50 -18.82
CA ILE A 418 -1.03 12.01 -18.69
C ILE A 418 -1.99 13.19 -18.54
N LEU A 419 -2.80 13.42 -19.56
CA LEU A 419 -3.78 14.51 -19.68
C LEU A 419 -5.21 13.99 -19.88
N ARG A 420 -5.45 12.71 -19.58
CA ARG A 420 -6.75 12.06 -19.71
C ARG A 420 -7.84 12.80 -18.91
N SER A 421 -9.10 12.77 -19.36
CA SER A 421 -10.24 13.38 -18.63
C SER A 421 -10.02 14.88 -18.39
N ASN A 422 -9.81 15.64 -19.46
CA ASN A 422 -9.70 17.09 -19.45
C ASN A 422 -10.64 17.69 -20.53
N LYS A 423 -10.46 18.95 -20.89
CA LYS A 423 -11.27 19.67 -21.90
C LYS A 423 -10.45 20.11 -23.11
N LEU A 424 -9.34 19.44 -23.39
CA LEU A 424 -8.46 19.81 -24.49
C LEU A 424 -9.15 19.52 -25.83
N ALA A 425 -9.24 20.53 -26.68
CA ALA A 425 -9.72 20.37 -28.05
C ALA A 425 -8.59 20.33 -29.10
N ASN A 426 -7.40 20.84 -28.74
CA ASN A 426 -6.21 20.86 -29.58
C ASN A 426 -4.93 20.96 -28.72
N LEU A 427 -3.78 20.86 -29.37
CA LEU A 427 -2.46 21.14 -28.79
C LEU A 427 -1.69 22.11 -29.68
N PRO A 428 -0.91 23.05 -29.12
CA PRO A 428 0.01 23.86 -29.91
C PRO A 428 1.07 22.98 -30.58
N VAL A 429 1.34 23.21 -31.86
CA VAL A 429 2.29 22.39 -32.66
C VAL A 429 3.69 22.33 -32.06
N GLU A 430 4.14 23.41 -31.43
CA GLU A 430 5.51 23.55 -30.90
C GLU A 430 5.67 23.03 -29.45
N ILE A 431 4.61 22.51 -28.82
CA ILE A 431 4.56 22.21 -27.37
C ILE A 431 5.63 21.20 -26.91
N PHE A 432 6.08 20.32 -27.80
CA PHE A 432 7.01 19.23 -27.48
C PHE A 432 8.44 19.45 -27.98
N ASN A 433 8.78 20.62 -28.52
CA ASN A 433 10.10 20.90 -29.09
C ASN A 433 11.27 20.68 -28.12
N THR A 434 10.99 20.74 -26.83
CA THR A 434 11.97 20.63 -25.74
C THR A 434 11.91 19.29 -25.01
N ASN A 435 11.05 18.37 -25.43
CA ASN A 435 10.76 17.13 -24.71
C ASN A 435 10.99 15.89 -25.61
N PRO A 436 12.20 15.71 -26.16
CA PRO A 436 12.47 14.65 -27.15
C PRO A 436 12.31 13.23 -26.61
N GLU A 437 12.43 13.06 -25.29
CA GLU A 437 12.30 11.78 -24.57
C GLU A 437 10.83 11.39 -24.27
N LEU A 438 9.86 12.23 -24.64
CA LEU A 438 8.45 11.95 -24.36
C LEU A 438 7.99 10.70 -25.12
N GLY A 439 7.78 9.63 -24.36
CA GLY A 439 7.40 8.33 -24.87
C GLY A 439 5.90 8.04 -24.78
N VAL A 440 5.25 8.51 -23.72
CA VAL A 440 3.85 8.21 -23.43
C VAL A 440 3.03 9.50 -23.36
N LEU A 441 2.03 9.61 -24.22
CA LEU A 441 1.06 10.70 -24.25
C LEU A 441 -0.36 10.14 -24.13
N ASP A 442 -1.03 10.42 -23.02
CA ASP A 442 -2.42 10.02 -22.80
C ASP A 442 -3.36 11.23 -22.83
N LEU A 443 -4.16 11.33 -23.89
CA LEU A 443 -5.15 12.38 -24.16
C LEU A 443 -6.58 11.81 -24.22
N ALA A 444 -6.81 10.61 -23.66
CA ALA A 444 -8.13 10.02 -23.68
C ALA A 444 -9.17 10.87 -22.93
N SER A 445 -10.46 10.77 -23.28
CA SER A 445 -11.53 11.51 -22.59
C SER A 445 -11.28 13.02 -22.60
N ASN A 446 -11.07 13.58 -23.79
CA ASN A 446 -10.93 15.02 -24.04
C ASN A 446 -11.94 15.44 -25.12
N GLU A 447 -11.74 16.61 -25.72
CA GLU A 447 -12.66 17.25 -26.67
C GLU A 447 -12.08 17.34 -28.09
N PHE A 448 -11.11 16.49 -28.44
CA PHE A 448 -10.49 16.49 -29.77
C PHE A 448 -11.51 16.07 -30.84
N ILE A 449 -11.69 16.92 -31.85
CA ILE A 449 -12.55 16.64 -33.02
C ILE A 449 -11.72 16.13 -34.21
N GLU A 450 -10.42 16.41 -34.20
CA GLU A 450 -9.46 15.94 -35.20
C GLU A 450 -8.17 15.49 -34.52
N LEU A 451 -7.41 14.64 -35.22
CA LEU A 451 -6.06 14.30 -34.80
C LEU A 451 -5.12 15.51 -34.98
N PRO A 452 -4.19 15.75 -34.05
CA PRO A 452 -3.18 16.78 -34.25
C PRO A 452 -2.31 16.53 -35.49
N PRO A 453 -1.76 17.59 -36.10
CA PRO A 453 -0.92 17.44 -37.29
C PRO A 453 0.38 16.70 -36.97
N LYS A 454 0.91 15.95 -37.95
CA LYS A 454 2.17 15.20 -37.80
C LYS A 454 3.37 16.00 -37.30
N ALA A 455 3.38 17.33 -37.55
CA ALA A 455 4.41 18.24 -37.09
C ALA A 455 4.52 18.28 -35.55
N LEU A 456 3.40 18.08 -34.82
CA LEU A 456 3.37 18.00 -33.36
C LEU A 456 4.31 16.90 -32.83
N TYR A 457 4.36 15.76 -33.53
CA TYR A 457 5.11 14.59 -33.08
C TYR A 457 6.56 14.58 -33.59
N ALA A 458 6.92 15.46 -34.52
CA ALA A 458 8.24 15.48 -35.16
C ALA A 458 9.43 15.52 -34.16
N PRO A 459 9.37 16.25 -33.03
CA PRO A 459 10.45 16.26 -32.04
C PRO A 459 10.57 14.97 -31.20
N LEU A 460 9.54 14.12 -31.17
CA LEU A 460 9.44 12.99 -30.24
C LEU A 460 10.13 11.75 -30.80
N VAL A 461 11.36 11.50 -30.34
CA VAL A 461 12.21 10.40 -30.85
C VAL A 461 11.83 9.06 -30.21
N ASP A 462 11.51 9.07 -28.91
CA ASP A 462 11.18 7.88 -28.13
C ASP A 462 9.66 7.64 -27.99
N PHE A 463 8.87 8.18 -28.92
CA PHE A 463 7.41 8.14 -28.85
C PHE A 463 6.87 6.72 -29.06
N THR A 464 6.41 6.09 -27.98
CA THR A 464 6.00 4.67 -27.93
C THR A 464 4.50 4.48 -27.77
N LYS A 465 3.79 5.41 -27.12
CA LYS A 465 2.36 5.27 -26.86
C LYS A 465 1.61 6.59 -27.00
N VAL A 466 0.51 6.53 -27.75
CA VAL A 466 -0.47 7.60 -27.85
C VAL A 466 -1.88 7.09 -27.61
N ASN A 467 -2.64 7.82 -26.80
CA ASN A 467 -4.03 7.48 -26.50
C ASN A 467 -4.94 8.69 -26.72
N PHE A 468 -5.84 8.58 -27.70
CA PHE A 468 -6.90 9.52 -28.02
C PHE A 468 -8.28 8.88 -27.83
N SER A 469 -8.39 7.79 -27.07
CA SER A 469 -9.67 7.12 -26.88
C SER A 469 -10.71 8.02 -26.20
N ASN A 470 -12.00 7.83 -26.46
CA ASN A 470 -13.07 8.63 -25.88
C ASN A 470 -12.92 10.13 -26.21
N ASN A 471 -12.77 10.46 -27.49
CA ASN A 471 -12.78 11.83 -28.01
C ASN A 471 -13.90 11.95 -29.07
N LYS A 472 -13.88 13.02 -29.87
CA LYS A 472 -14.87 13.30 -30.94
C LYS A 472 -14.24 13.25 -32.33
N ILE A 473 -13.16 12.47 -32.49
CA ILE A 473 -12.41 12.41 -33.74
C ILE A 473 -13.26 11.74 -34.81
N SER A 474 -13.39 12.37 -35.99
CA SER A 474 -14.22 11.84 -37.09
C SER A 474 -13.44 11.16 -38.22
N LYS A 475 -12.12 11.39 -38.31
CA LYS A 475 -11.29 10.91 -39.41
C LYS A 475 -9.84 10.67 -38.98
N ILE A 476 -9.17 9.70 -39.62
CA ILE A 476 -7.72 9.49 -39.51
C ILE A 476 -7.05 9.86 -40.85
N PRO A 477 -6.40 11.03 -40.96
CA PRO A 477 -5.69 11.44 -42.17
C PRO A 477 -4.46 10.61 -42.54
N SER A 478 -4.05 10.65 -43.81
CA SER A 478 -2.83 10.01 -44.31
C SER A 478 -1.59 10.51 -43.57
N GLY A 479 -0.76 9.59 -43.05
CA GLY A 479 0.48 9.93 -42.35
C GLY A 479 0.31 10.67 -41.03
N SER A 480 -0.83 10.53 -40.34
CA SER A 480 -1.14 11.23 -39.08
C SER A 480 -0.06 11.10 -38.00
N PHE A 481 0.59 9.94 -37.91
CA PHE A 481 1.67 9.67 -36.94
C PHE A 481 3.02 9.42 -37.59
N ALA A 482 3.17 9.73 -38.88
CA ALA A 482 4.43 9.55 -39.60
C ALA A 482 5.53 10.46 -39.03
N SER A 483 6.77 9.97 -39.05
CA SER A 483 7.97 10.78 -38.80
C SER A 483 8.64 11.13 -40.13
N GLU A 484 9.38 12.24 -40.18
CA GLU A 484 10.29 12.53 -41.30
C GLU A 484 11.52 11.61 -41.31
N THR A 485 11.78 10.93 -40.19
CA THR A 485 12.82 9.90 -40.05
C THR A 485 12.20 8.50 -40.16
N ASP A 486 12.86 7.60 -40.89
CA ASP A 486 12.33 6.30 -41.35
C ASP A 486 11.95 5.24 -40.28
N SER A 487 11.88 5.60 -38.99
CA SER A 487 11.51 4.67 -37.92
C SER A 487 11.03 5.35 -36.63
N ARG A 488 9.72 5.62 -36.53
CA ARG A 488 9.09 5.94 -35.22
C ARG A 488 8.76 4.64 -34.47
N ALA A 489 9.20 4.53 -33.23
CA ALA A 489 9.02 3.36 -32.36
C ALA A 489 7.62 3.29 -31.69
N LEU A 490 6.60 3.85 -32.34
CA LEU A 490 5.24 3.91 -31.81
C LEU A 490 4.67 2.50 -31.73
N ASP A 491 4.58 1.97 -30.51
CA ASP A 491 4.16 0.60 -30.19
C ASP A 491 2.64 0.51 -30.03
N GLU A 492 1.99 1.54 -29.49
CA GLU A 492 0.57 1.50 -29.14
C GLU A 492 -0.16 2.79 -29.53
N ILE A 493 -1.22 2.63 -30.33
CA ILE A 493 -2.13 3.71 -30.74
C ILE A 493 -3.53 3.32 -30.29
N LEU A 494 -4.15 4.14 -29.44
CA LEU A 494 -5.50 3.90 -28.94
C LEU A 494 -6.45 5.02 -29.39
N LEU A 495 -7.46 4.67 -30.18
CA LEU A 495 -8.47 5.55 -30.76
C LEU A 495 -9.89 5.01 -30.51
N ASN A 496 -10.04 4.17 -29.48
CA ASN A 496 -11.33 3.56 -29.12
C ASN A 496 -12.37 4.62 -28.75
N ALA A 497 -13.65 4.35 -28.92
CA ALA A 497 -14.74 5.23 -28.51
C ALA A 497 -14.62 6.65 -29.10
N ASN A 498 -14.44 6.77 -30.41
CA ASN A 498 -14.47 8.05 -31.13
C ASN A 498 -15.66 8.07 -32.12
N GLN A 499 -15.70 9.07 -33.00
CA GLN A 499 -16.72 9.21 -34.04
C GLN A 499 -16.13 8.91 -35.43
N ILE A 500 -15.09 8.06 -35.50
CA ILE A 500 -14.31 7.91 -36.72
C ILE A 500 -15.15 7.15 -37.75
N GLU A 501 -15.33 7.77 -38.91
CA GLU A 501 -16.06 7.20 -40.05
C GLU A 501 -15.10 6.78 -41.18
N GLU A 502 -13.94 7.42 -41.28
CA GLU A 502 -13.01 7.25 -42.39
C GLU A 502 -11.54 7.16 -41.91
N ILE A 503 -10.80 6.21 -42.48
CA ILE A 503 -9.33 6.13 -42.40
C ILE A 503 -8.82 6.37 -43.82
N GLU A 504 -8.03 7.43 -44.04
CA GLU A 504 -7.46 7.69 -45.37
C GLU A 504 -6.42 6.62 -45.74
N PRO A 505 -6.29 6.27 -47.03
CA PRO A 505 -5.21 5.41 -47.51
C PRO A 505 -3.83 5.89 -47.03
N GLY A 506 -3.03 4.98 -46.45
CA GLY A 506 -1.71 5.33 -45.91
C GLY A 506 -1.74 6.12 -44.59
N ALA A 507 -2.84 6.11 -43.83
CA ALA A 507 -2.92 6.71 -42.49
C ALA A 507 -1.77 6.30 -41.55
N PHE A 508 -1.32 5.05 -41.64
CA PHE A 508 -0.26 4.48 -40.80
C PHE A 508 1.08 4.28 -41.54
N GLU A 509 1.22 4.84 -42.75
CA GLU A 509 2.47 4.76 -43.49
C GLU A 509 3.59 5.53 -42.74
N GLY A 510 4.80 4.95 -42.69
CA GLY A 510 5.93 5.51 -41.93
C GLY A 510 6.01 5.09 -40.46
N ILE A 511 5.10 4.26 -39.95
CA ILE A 511 5.14 3.72 -38.58
C ILE A 511 5.39 2.21 -38.63
N LYS A 512 6.60 1.76 -38.32
CA LYS A 512 7.00 0.35 -38.53
C LYS A 512 6.78 -0.56 -37.33
N CYS A 513 6.56 0.01 -36.14
CA CYS A 513 6.61 -0.72 -34.87
C CYS A 513 5.26 -0.86 -34.17
N VAL A 514 4.15 -0.41 -34.75
CA VAL A 514 2.84 -0.49 -34.09
C VAL A 514 2.52 -1.94 -33.80
N LYS A 515 2.35 -2.24 -32.52
CA LYS A 515 2.05 -3.55 -31.98
C LYS A 515 0.57 -3.68 -31.63
N ARG A 516 0.00 -2.63 -31.03
CA ARG A 516 -1.41 -2.56 -30.63
C ARG A 516 -2.09 -1.35 -31.28
N LEU A 517 -3.20 -1.59 -31.96
CA LEU A 517 -4.07 -0.57 -32.53
C LEU A 517 -5.48 -0.75 -31.99
N GLY A 518 -5.97 0.23 -31.23
CA GLY A 518 -7.34 0.27 -30.73
C GLY A 518 -8.22 1.17 -31.59
N LEU A 519 -9.26 0.61 -32.19
CA LEU A 519 -10.26 1.29 -33.03
C LEU A 519 -11.70 0.90 -32.66
N ALA A 520 -11.90 0.30 -31.48
CA ALA A 520 -13.20 -0.16 -31.02
C ALA A 520 -14.19 0.99 -30.82
N SER A 521 -15.49 0.71 -30.88
CA SER A 521 -16.59 1.64 -30.63
C SER A 521 -16.46 2.93 -31.46
N ASN A 522 -16.27 2.80 -32.76
CA ASN A 522 -16.24 3.91 -33.73
C ASN A 522 -17.47 3.82 -34.67
N SER A 523 -17.46 4.57 -35.77
CA SER A 523 -18.56 4.64 -36.74
C SER A 523 -18.20 4.06 -38.10
N PHE A 524 -17.26 3.12 -38.16
CA PHE A 524 -16.81 2.51 -39.42
C PHE A 524 -17.91 1.65 -40.04
N LYS A 525 -18.41 2.06 -41.22
CA LYS A 525 -19.25 1.21 -42.09
C LYS A 525 -18.40 0.38 -43.06
N THR A 526 -17.39 1.01 -43.62
CA THR A 526 -16.40 0.37 -44.50
C THR A 526 -15.04 0.97 -44.18
N ILE A 527 -13.98 0.19 -44.34
CA ILE A 527 -12.60 0.66 -44.23
C ILE A 527 -11.92 0.39 -45.56
N ASP A 528 -11.21 1.39 -46.09
CA ASP A 528 -10.48 1.26 -47.36
C ASP A 528 -9.41 0.14 -47.28
N GLY A 529 -9.20 -0.58 -48.39
CA GLY A 529 -8.26 -1.69 -48.46
C GLY A 529 -6.80 -1.29 -48.18
N GLU A 530 -6.43 -0.04 -48.47
CA GLU A 530 -5.08 0.50 -48.25
C GLU A 530 -4.96 1.29 -46.93
N ALA A 531 -6.03 1.37 -46.12
CA ALA A 531 -6.04 2.12 -44.87
C ALA A 531 -5.01 1.59 -43.85
N PHE A 532 -4.85 0.28 -43.77
CA PHE A 532 -3.93 -0.40 -42.84
C PHE A 532 -2.52 -0.65 -43.41
N LYS A 533 -2.23 -0.09 -44.58
CA LYS A 533 -0.89 -0.13 -45.16
C LYS A 533 0.12 0.49 -44.18
N GLY A 534 1.17 -0.26 -43.86
CA GLY A 534 2.20 0.12 -42.88
C GLY A 534 2.14 -0.62 -41.55
N LEU A 535 1.02 -1.29 -41.23
CA LEU A 535 0.80 -2.02 -39.96
C LEU A 535 1.45 -3.43 -39.91
N GLY A 536 2.59 -3.63 -40.56
CA GLY A 536 3.23 -4.94 -40.70
C GLY A 536 3.71 -5.61 -39.40
N SER A 537 3.75 -4.86 -38.29
CA SER A 537 4.14 -5.35 -36.96
C SER A 537 2.97 -5.49 -35.99
N VAL A 538 1.74 -5.16 -36.41
CA VAL A 538 0.57 -5.19 -35.53
C VAL A 538 0.28 -6.63 -35.14
N TYR A 539 0.19 -6.87 -33.84
CA TYR A 539 -0.20 -8.17 -33.32
C TYR A 539 -1.59 -8.11 -32.66
N LYS A 540 -2.08 -6.94 -32.23
CA LYS A 540 -3.44 -6.77 -31.70
C LYS A 540 -4.14 -5.59 -32.36
N LEU A 541 -5.26 -5.86 -33.02
CA LEU A 541 -6.15 -4.88 -33.62
C LEU A 541 -7.54 -5.03 -32.99
N ASP A 542 -8.05 -3.96 -32.38
CA ASP A 542 -9.37 -3.95 -31.77
C ASP A 542 -10.33 -3.16 -32.65
N LEU A 543 -11.30 -3.83 -33.26
CA LEU A 543 -12.34 -3.23 -34.11
C LEU A 543 -13.76 -3.49 -33.54
N ASP A 544 -13.85 -3.91 -32.28
CA ASP A 544 -15.12 -4.21 -31.63
C ASP A 544 -16.11 -3.03 -31.73
N GLU A 545 -17.40 -3.34 -31.74
CA GLU A 545 -18.50 -2.36 -31.69
C GLU A 545 -18.47 -1.32 -32.82
N ASN A 546 -18.11 -1.75 -34.04
CA ASN A 546 -18.23 -0.94 -35.25
C ASN A 546 -19.29 -1.51 -36.21
N PRO A 547 -20.10 -0.68 -36.90
CA PRO A 547 -21.13 -1.12 -37.83
C PRO A 547 -20.56 -1.53 -39.21
N LEU A 548 -19.50 -2.33 -39.21
CA LEU A 548 -18.77 -2.74 -40.41
C LEU A 548 -19.67 -3.60 -41.32
N GLU A 549 -19.63 -3.36 -42.63
CA GLU A 549 -20.34 -4.14 -43.65
C GLU A 549 -19.43 -5.19 -44.32
N SER A 550 -18.12 -4.93 -44.38
CA SER A 550 -17.11 -5.88 -44.88
C SER A 550 -15.80 -5.79 -44.10
N VAL A 551 -14.93 -6.80 -44.29
CA VAL A 551 -13.62 -6.93 -43.63
C VAL A 551 -12.45 -6.95 -44.61
N ASP A 552 -12.64 -6.44 -45.83
CA ASP A 552 -11.63 -6.49 -46.90
C ASP A 552 -10.34 -5.72 -46.53
N CYS A 553 -10.46 -4.71 -45.67
CA CYS A 553 -9.36 -3.95 -45.10
C CYS A 553 -8.31 -4.79 -44.35
N LEU A 554 -8.66 -6.00 -43.94
CA LEU A 554 -7.77 -6.86 -43.16
C LEU A 554 -6.71 -7.59 -44.01
N ALA A 555 -6.79 -7.50 -45.34
CA ALA A 555 -5.87 -8.20 -46.25
C ALA A 555 -4.40 -7.77 -46.09
N GLU A 556 -4.15 -6.53 -45.67
CA GLU A 556 -2.81 -5.94 -45.51
C GLU A 556 -2.17 -6.21 -44.13
N LEU A 557 -2.87 -6.89 -43.21
CA LEU A 557 -2.36 -7.19 -41.88
C LEU A 557 -1.44 -8.43 -41.88
N PRO A 558 -0.46 -8.50 -40.96
CA PRO A 558 0.37 -9.68 -40.80
C PRO A 558 -0.45 -10.86 -40.28
N LYS A 559 -0.08 -12.09 -40.66
CA LYS A 559 -0.76 -13.33 -40.23
C LYS A 559 -0.88 -13.49 -38.72
N THR A 560 0.10 -12.96 -37.99
CA THR A 560 0.18 -13.00 -36.52
C THR A 560 -0.78 -12.01 -35.85
N ALA A 561 -1.50 -11.18 -36.59
CA ALA A 561 -2.46 -10.25 -36.03
C ALA A 561 -3.64 -11.00 -35.39
N ILE A 562 -3.99 -10.57 -34.17
CA ILE A 562 -5.21 -10.95 -33.46
C ILE A 562 -6.20 -9.79 -33.63
N VAL A 563 -7.35 -10.07 -34.21
CA VAL A 563 -8.38 -9.06 -34.50
C VAL A 563 -9.65 -9.32 -33.67
N SER A 564 -10.10 -8.31 -32.92
CA SER A 564 -11.41 -8.31 -32.24
C SER A 564 -12.47 -7.68 -33.15
N LEU A 565 -13.61 -8.34 -33.38
CA LEU A 565 -14.68 -7.91 -34.31
C LEU A 565 -16.11 -8.11 -33.75
N ARG A 566 -16.33 -7.91 -32.46
CA ARG A 566 -17.66 -7.90 -31.84
C ARG A 566 -18.56 -6.84 -32.49
N GLY A 567 -19.85 -7.11 -32.67
CA GLY A 567 -20.79 -6.15 -33.29
C GLY A 567 -20.63 -5.96 -34.82
N GLY A 568 -19.66 -6.65 -35.45
CA GLY A 568 -19.35 -6.50 -36.87
C GLY A 568 -20.08 -7.48 -37.81
N PRO A 569 -19.76 -7.49 -39.12
CA PRO A 569 -20.51 -8.22 -40.15
C PRO A 569 -20.35 -9.74 -40.06
N LEU A 570 -19.40 -10.20 -39.23
CA LEU A 570 -19.10 -11.60 -38.98
C LEU A 570 -19.62 -12.09 -37.63
N GLU A 571 -20.30 -11.23 -36.85
CA GLU A 571 -20.87 -11.63 -35.57
C GLU A 571 -22.01 -12.65 -35.79
N GLY A 572 -21.81 -13.86 -35.25
CA GLY A 572 -22.73 -14.99 -35.46
C GLY A 572 -22.58 -15.74 -36.79
N ALA A 573 -21.60 -15.38 -37.63
CA ALA A 573 -21.30 -16.11 -38.85
C ALA A 573 -20.64 -17.47 -38.55
N ASP A 574 -21.03 -18.52 -39.29
CA ASP A 574 -20.35 -19.82 -39.24
C ASP A 574 -19.02 -19.73 -40.00
N LEU A 575 -17.94 -19.44 -39.26
CA LEU A 575 -16.58 -19.36 -39.80
C LEU A 575 -16.04 -20.72 -40.26
N ALA A 576 -16.73 -21.84 -40.03
CA ALA A 576 -16.33 -23.15 -40.53
C ALA A 576 -16.61 -23.33 -42.04
N GLY A 577 -17.41 -22.46 -42.66
CA GLY A 577 -17.68 -22.45 -44.10
C GLY A 577 -16.69 -21.58 -44.89
N GLU A 578 -16.13 -22.11 -45.98
CA GLU A 578 -15.23 -21.39 -46.88
C GLU A 578 -15.87 -20.07 -47.38
N GLY A 579 -15.30 -18.90 -47.03
CA GLY A 579 -15.64 -17.67 -47.75
C GLY A 579 -15.45 -16.31 -47.10
N ALA A 580 -15.05 -16.17 -45.83
CA ALA A 580 -15.09 -14.87 -45.14
C ALA A 580 -13.99 -13.85 -45.52
N GLY A 581 -13.18 -14.07 -46.57
CA GLY A 581 -12.09 -13.14 -46.96
C GLY A 581 -10.88 -13.10 -45.99
N LEU A 582 -10.95 -13.77 -44.84
CA LEU A 582 -9.93 -13.78 -43.79
C LEU A 582 -8.75 -14.74 -44.04
N ARG A 583 -8.35 -14.96 -45.30
CA ARG A 583 -7.30 -15.95 -45.63
C ARG A 583 -5.91 -15.60 -45.08
N HIS A 584 -5.73 -14.39 -44.57
CA HIS A 584 -4.45 -13.85 -44.15
C HIS A 584 -4.33 -13.63 -42.63
N ILE A 585 -5.32 -14.04 -41.82
CA ILE A 585 -5.30 -13.89 -40.35
C ILE A 585 -5.39 -15.27 -39.68
N ASP A 586 -4.58 -15.49 -38.63
CA ASP A 586 -4.52 -16.77 -37.90
C ASP A 586 -5.38 -16.79 -36.62
N ALA A 587 -5.82 -15.63 -36.10
CA ALA A 587 -6.67 -15.55 -34.91
C ALA A 587 -7.68 -14.40 -34.98
N ILE A 588 -8.93 -14.68 -34.65
CA ILE A 588 -10.03 -13.72 -34.56
C ILE A 588 -10.84 -14.00 -33.30
N ALA A 589 -11.44 -12.98 -32.73
CA ALA A 589 -12.28 -13.18 -31.57
C ALA A 589 -13.51 -12.27 -31.53
N PHE A 590 -14.54 -12.80 -30.86
CA PHE A 590 -15.83 -12.18 -30.62
C PHE A 590 -16.14 -12.23 -29.11
N GLU A 591 -17.22 -11.57 -28.68
CA GLU A 591 -17.57 -11.38 -27.26
C GLU A 591 -17.48 -12.64 -26.37
N SER A 592 -17.85 -13.80 -26.92
CA SER A 592 -17.97 -15.06 -26.18
C SER A 592 -17.12 -16.20 -26.73
N HIS A 593 -16.45 -16.01 -27.87
CA HIS A 593 -15.80 -17.09 -28.61
C HIS A 593 -14.56 -16.57 -29.33
N SER A 594 -13.45 -17.29 -29.20
CA SER A 594 -12.22 -17.06 -29.93
C SER A 594 -12.03 -18.14 -30.98
N TYR A 595 -11.51 -17.78 -32.15
CA TYR A 595 -11.19 -18.75 -33.19
C TYR A 595 -9.71 -18.62 -33.58
N ARG A 596 -9.05 -19.76 -33.71
CA ARG A 596 -7.69 -19.85 -34.24
C ARG A 596 -7.69 -20.75 -35.45
N ARG A 597 -6.88 -20.40 -36.44
CA ARG A 597 -6.78 -21.15 -37.67
C ARG A 597 -5.83 -22.34 -37.52
N ASP A 598 -6.27 -23.50 -38.01
CA ASP A 598 -5.47 -24.71 -38.16
C ASP A 598 -5.55 -25.17 -39.64
N GLY A 599 -4.54 -24.80 -40.43
CA GLY A 599 -4.57 -24.96 -41.89
C GLY A 599 -5.58 -24.00 -42.54
N ASP A 600 -6.59 -24.53 -43.22
CA ASP A 600 -7.67 -23.75 -43.85
C ASP A 600 -8.97 -23.71 -43.04
N VAL A 601 -8.98 -24.30 -41.84
CA VAL A 601 -10.17 -24.43 -41.00
C VAL A 601 -10.05 -23.58 -39.73
N TRP A 602 -11.10 -22.84 -39.41
CA TRP A 602 -11.23 -22.14 -38.13
C TRP A 602 -11.64 -23.10 -37.03
N LYS A 603 -10.87 -23.15 -35.94
CA LYS A 603 -11.18 -23.92 -34.73
C LYS A 603 -11.56 -22.98 -33.59
N LEU A 604 -12.65 -23.30 -32.93
CA LEU A 604 -13.04 -22.63 -31.70
C LEU A 604 -12.01 -22.91 -30.60
N VAL A 605 -11.58 -21.86 -29.91
CA VAL A 605 -10.65 -21.92 -28.78
C VAL A 605 -11.35 -21.33 -27.55
N ASP A 606 -11.38 -22.11 -26.47
CA ASP A 606 -12.04 -21.76 -25.22
C ASP A 606 -11.10 -20.93 -24.33
N CYS A 607 -10.63 -19.79 -24.85
CA CYS A 607 -9.76 -18.87 -24.13
C CYS A 607 -10.10 -17.40 -24.42
N ARG A 608 -9.77 -16.52 -23.48
CA ARG A 608 -9.98 -15.07 -23.64
C ARG A 608 -9.00 -14.53 -24.69
N ILE A 609 -9.38 -13.46 -25.40
CA ILE A 609 -8.53 -12.75 -26.38
C ILE A 609 -7.12 -12.46 -25.86
N GLU A 610 -7.02 -12.12 -24.57
CA GLU A 610 -5.77 -11.77 -23.89
C GLU A 610 -4.80 -12.97 -23.78
N GLU A 611 -5.30 -14.19 -23.92
CA GLU A 611 -4.56 -15.45 -23.79
C GLU A 611 -4.18 -16.05 -25.17
N LEU A 612 -4.68 -15.50 -26.28
CA LEU A 612 -4.35 -15.99 -27.63
C LEU A 612 -2.92 -15.62 -28.08
N GLY A 613 -2.28 -14.66 -27.39
CA GLY A 613 -0.95 -14.13 -27.72
C GLY A 613 0.20 -14.58 -26.80
N SER A 614 -0.08 -15.40 -25.79
CA SER A 614 0.93 -16.11 -24.97
C SER A 614 1.21 -17.48 -25.54
#